data_AF-A0A848FJL4-F1
#
_entry.id   AF-A0A848FJL4-F1
#
_cell.length_a   1.000
_cell.length_b   1.000
_cell.length_c   1.000
_cell.angle_alpha   90.00
_cell.angle_beta   90.00
_cell.angle_gamma   90.00
#
_symmetry.space_group_name_H-M   'P 1'
#
loop_
_entity.id
_entity.type
_entity.pdbx_description
1 polymer ?
#
loop_
_entity_poly.entity_id
_entity_poly.type
_entity_poly.pdbx_seq_one_letter_code
_entity_poly.pdbx_strand_id
1 'polypeptide(L)'
;MAYVAVNYMSNPKAPVGKWACAPSSSLDPFTEVPAGTVTKAPDLCGQCVSYVKKVCPSLPVTGSWKKGAAVKDNKAIVPGTVIATFNAAGKYEGHAAIYVSQNASGINVYDQYVTPPTPKAVGPRLLRWGAHGNSNNGNNFYVVE
;
A
#
# COMPACT_ATOMS: atom_id res chain seq x y z
N MET A 1 -17.02 4.51 -2.93
CA MET A 1 -16.84 4.82 -1.50
C MET A 1 -15.44 4.35 -1.13
N ALA A 2 -14.64 5.20 -0.51
CA ALA A 2 -13.26 4.88 -0.18
C ALA A 2 -13.16 3.78 0.88
N TYR A 3 -12.20 2.86 0.73
CA TYR A 3 -11.84 1.92 1.79
C TYR A 3 -10.90 2.60 2.80
N VAL A 4 -11.21 2.49 4.10
CA VAL A 4 -10.44 3.13 5.17
C VAL A 4 -10.02 2.08 6.20
N ALA A 5 -8.72 1.98 6.44
CA ALA A 5 -8.15 1.19 7.53
C ALA A 5 -8.04 2.06 8.79
N VAL A 6 -8.62 1.60 9.90
CA VAL A 6 -8.61 2.37 11.17
C VAL A 6 -7.39 2.09 12.06
N ASN A 7 -6.74 0.94 11.91
CA ASN A 7 -5.65 0.48 12.77
C ASN A 7 -4.33 0.27 12.01
N TYR A 8 -4.15 0.94 10.87
CA TYR A 8 -3.01 0.69 9.97
C TYR A 8 -1.63 0.93 10.62
N MET A 9 -1.53 1.80 11.64
CA MET A 9 -0.28 2.05 12.38
C MET A 9 0.00 1.03 13.49
N SER A 10 -1.03 0.39 14.03
CA SER A 10 -0.96 -0.45 15.24
C SER A 10 -1.51 -1.87 15.01
N ASN A 11 -1.66 -2.27 13.75
CA ASN A 11 -2.22 -3.58 13.42
C ASN A 11 -1.23 -4.68 13.87
N PRO A 12 -1.64 -5.59 14.77
CA PRO A 12 -0.74 -6.62 15.29
C PRO A 12 -0.29 -7.64 14.23
N LYS A 13 -1.06 -7.77 13.14
CA LYS A 13 -0.75 -8.64 11.99
C LYS A 13 0.09 -7.94 10.91
N ALA A 14 0.33 -6.64 11.05
CA ALA A 14 1.19 -5.87 10.17
C ALA A 14 1.91 -4.77 10.96
N PRO A 15 2.74 -5.13 11.96
CA PRO A 15 3.35 -4.16 12.84
C PRO A 15 4.48 -3.42 12.11
N VAL A 16 4.67 -2.16 12.49
CA VAL A 16 5.74 -1.30 11.95
C VAL A 16 7.10 -1.93 12.19
N GLY A 17 7.96 -1.89 11.18
CA GLY A 17 9.30 -2.49 11.19
C GLY A 17 9.32 -3.99 10.89
N LYS A 18 8.17 -4.64 10.70
CA LYS A 18 8.07 -6.04 10.27
C LYS A 18 7.43 -6.17 8.89
N TRP A 19 7.50 -7.37 8.34
CA TRP A 19 6.94 -7.69 7.04
C TRP A 19 5.64 -8.48 7.18
N ALA A 20 4.58 -7.98 6.57
CA ALA A 20 3.29 -8.64 6.51
C ALA A 20 3.15 -9.48 5.23
N CYS A 21 2.39 -10.56 5.30
CA CYS A 21 1.97 -11.36 4.12
C CYS A 21 0.49 -11.14 3.83
N ALA A 22 0.02 -11.79 2.75
CA ALA A 22 -1.38 -11.75 2.39
C ALA A 22 -2.27 -12.17 3.59
N PRO A 23 -3.52 -11.68 3.68
CA PRO A 23 -4.42 -12.08 4.75
C PRO A 23 -4.64 -13.59 4.88
N SER A 24 -4.50 -14.33 3.78
CA SER A 24 -4.61 -15.79 3.72
C SER A 24 -3.38 -16.55 4.22
N SER A 25 -2.24 -15.87 4.40
CA SER A 25 -1.01 -16.50 4.87
C SER A 25 -0.96 -16.54 6.40
N SER A 26 -0.37 -17.61 6.94
CA SER A 26 -0.06 -17.80 8.36
C SER A 26 1.42 -17.62 8.68
N LEU A 27 2.23 -17.14 7.71
CA LEU A 27 3.69 -17.05 7.84
C LEU A 27 4.17 -15.73 8.45
N ASP A 28 3.36 -14.67 8.43
CA ASP A 28 3.71 -13.35 8.97
C ASP A 28 3.43 -13.20 10.47
N PRO A 29 4.11 -12.24 11.17
CA PRO A 29 5.06 -11.26 10.64
C PRO A 29 6.53 -11.67 10.69
N PHE A 30 7.29 -11.32 9.64
CA PHE A 30 8.76 -11.53 9.60
C PHE A 30 9.53 -10.33 10.13
N THR A 31 10.65 -10.59 10.81
CA THR A 31 11.61 -9.55 11.25
C THR A 31 12.67 -9.24 10.19
N GLU A 32 12.95 -10.19 9.31
CA GLU A 32 13.90 -10.05 8.20
C GLU A 32 13.15 -9.98 6.86
N VAL A 33 13.87 -9.57 5.82
CA VAL A 33 13.32 -9.51 4.45
C VAL A 33 12.83 -10.91 4.05
N PRO A 34 11.54 -11.08 3.69
CA PRO A 34 11.00 -12.39 3.33
C PRO A 34 11.74 -12.99 2.14
N ALA A 35 12.03 -14.28 2.21
CA ALA A 35 12.71 -15.00 1.15
C ALA A 35 11.89 -14.97 -0.15
N GLY A 36 12.57 -14.94 -1.31
CA GLY A 36 11.91 -14.87 -2.62
C GLY A 36 10.90 -15.99 -2.94
N THR A 37 10.94 -17.09 -2.17
CA THR A 37 9.98 -18.19 -2.24
C THR A 37 8.60 -17.82 -1.68
N VAL A 38 8.54 -16.96 -0.66
CA VAL A 38 7.29 -16.55 0.01
C VAL A 38 6.78 -15.18 -0.43
N THR A 39 7.58 -14.42 -1.19
CA THR A 39 7.18 -13.10 -1.72
C THR A 39 6.22 -13.19 -2.92
N LYS A 40 6.00 -14.40 -3.45
CA LYS A 40 5.09 -14.70 -4.56
C LYS A 40 3.81 -15.34 -4.04
N ALA A 41 2.84 -15.53 -4.94
CA ALA A 41 1.64 -16.29 -4.61
C ALA A 41 2.00 -17.69 -4.09
N PRO A 42 1.28 -18.22 -3.08
CA PRO A 42 0.05 -17.67 -2.50
C PRO A 42 0.26 -16.63 -1.39
N ASP A 43 1.44 -16.57 -0.78
CA ASP A 43 1.66 -15.81 0.46
C ASP A 43 1.91 -14.31 0.26
N LEU A 44 2.54 -13.92 -0.85
CA LEU A 44 2.82 -12.52 -1.20
C LEU A 44 3.48 -11.74 -0.05
N CYS A 45 4.37 -12.38 0.70
CA CYS A 45 5.05 -11.78 1.84
C CYS A 45 5.87 -10.55 1.42
N GLY A 46 5.69 -9.45 2.15
CA GLY A 46 6.38 -8.19 1.86
C GLY A 46 5.89 -7.43 0.63
N GLN A 47 4.81 -7.86 -0.02
CA GLN A 47 4.18 -7.09 -1.09
C GLN A 47 3.34 -5.93 -0.54
N CYS A 48 3.26 -4.83 -1.27
CA CYS A 48 2.48 -3.66 -0.86
C CYS A 48 0.98 -3.97 -0.70
N VAL A 49 0.42 -4.76 -1.61
CA VAL A 49 -0.97 -5.24 -1.58
C VAL A 49 -1.25 -6.06 -0.32
N SER A 50 -0.28 -6.85 0.13
CA SER A 50 -0.42 -7.68 1.33
C SER A 50 -0.64 -6.82 2.56
N TYR A 51 0.15 -5.75 2.73
CA TYR A 51 -0.03 -4.80 3.84
C TYR A 51 -1.42 -4.16 3.82
N VAL A 52 -1.81 -3.52 2.70
CA VAL A 52 -3.09 -2.79 2.64
C VAL A 52 -4.29 -3.71 2.86
N LYS A 53 -4.27 -4.94 2.34
CA LYS A 53 -5.33 -5.92 2.59
C LYS A 53 -5.32 -6.45 4.03
N LYS A 54 -4.15 -6.57 4.66
CA LYS A 54 -4.03 -7.01 6.05
C LYS A 54 -4.63 -5.98 7.01
N VAL A 55 -4.43 -4.70 6.74
CA VAL A 55 -4.93 -3.60 7.59
C VAL A 55 -6.32 -3.10 7.19
N CYS A 56 -6.81 -3.44 6.00
CA CYS A 56 -8.16 -3.15 5.54
C CYS A 56 -8.87 -4.45 5.12
N PRO A 57 -9.46 -5.21 6.06
CA PRO A 57 -10.09 -6.50 5.76
C PRO A 57 -11.30 -6.44 4.81
N SER A 58 -11.95 -5.27 4.72
CA SER A 58 -13.06 -5.03 3.78
C SER A 58 -12.61 -4.83 2.34
N LEU A 59 -11.30 -4.71 2.09
CA LEU A 59 -10.76 -4.44 0.77
C LEU A 59 -10.87 -5.71 -0.11
N PRO A 60 -11.53 -5.64 -1.29
CA PRO A 60 -11.72 -6.81 -2.12
C PRO A 60 -10.43 -7.24 -2.83
N VAL A 61 -10.52 -8.29 -3.65
CA VAL A 61 -9.43 -8.67 -4.56
C VAL A 61 -9.07 -7.51 -5.50
N THR A 62 -7.79 -7.40 -5.87
CA THR A 62 -7.25 -6.25 -6.64
C THR A 62 -7.91 -6.09 -8.00
N GLY A 63 -8.41 -7.17 -8.61
CA GLY A 63 -9.16 -7.11 -9.87
C GLY A 63 -10.49 -6.35 -9.78
N SER A 64 -11.03 -6.19 -8.58
CA SER A 64 -12.28 -5.46 -8.31
C SER A 64 -12.05 -3.99 -7.94
N TRP A 65 -10.80 -3.57 -7.72
CA TRP A 65 -10.48 -2.19 -7.34
C TRP A 65 -10.79 -1.24 -8.48
N LYS A 66 -11.46 -0.15 -8.16
CA LYS A 66 -11.76 0.93 -9.10
C LYS A 66 -10.92 2.16 -8.77
N LYS A 67 -10.51 2.85 -9.84
CA LYS A 67 -9.81 4.12 -9.79
C LYS A 67 -10.79 5.21 -9.36
N GLY A 68 -10.68 5.67 -8.11
CA GLY A 68 -11.49 6.76 -7.56
C GLY A 68 -10.85 8.13 -7.80
N ALA A 69 -11.12 9.06 -6.88
CA ALA A 69 -10.59 10.42 -6.91
C ALA A 69 -9.05 10.45 -6.85
N ALA A 70 -8.44 11.42 -7.54
CA ALA A 70 -7.00 11.67 -7.43
C ALA A 70 -6.63 12.04 -5.99
N VAL A 71 -5.48 11.56 -5.52
CA VAL A 71 -4.99 11.92 -4.18
C VAL A 71 -4.46 13.35 -4.15
N LYS A 72 -3.69 13.71 -5.17
CA LYS A 72 -3.09 15.04 -5.29
C LYS A 72 -4.14 16.15 -5.20
N ASP A 73 -3.86 17.14 -4.37
CA ASP A 73 -4.70 18.32 -4.11
C ASP A 73 -6.08 18.02 -3.47
N ASN A 74 -6.39 16.75 -3.22
CA ASN A 74 -7.64 16.34 -2.58
C ASN A 74 -7.53 16.40 -1.05
N LYS A 75 -8.02 17.51 -0.49
CA LYS A 75 -8.00 17.76 0.96
C LYS A 75 -9.08 17.00 1.76
N ALA A 76 -10.01 16.33 1.08
CA ALA A 76 -11.10 15.59 1.73
C ALA A 76 -10.72 14.14 2.09
N ILE A 77 -9.53 13.68 1.70
CA ILE A 77 -9.07 12.30 1.99
C ILE A 77 -8.72 12.18 3.46
N VAL A 78 -9.36 11.22 4.13
CA VAL A 78 -9.10 10.93 5.53
C VAL A 78 -7.88 10.02 5.69
N PRO A 79 -7.09 10.18 6.77
CA PRO A 79 -6.05 9.22 7.14
C PRO A 79 -6.63 7.80 7.24
N GLY A 80 -5.86 6.81 6.80
CA GLY A 80 -6.30 5.41 6.71
C GLY A 80 -6.88 5.02 5.35
N THR A 81 -7.14 5.97 4.46
CA THR A 81 -7.69 5.68 3.12
C THR A 81 -6.73 4.83 2.30
N VAL A 82 -7.22 3.75 1.69
CA VAL A 82 -6.45 2.93 0.76
C VAL A 82 -6.29 3.69 -0.56
N ILE A 83 -5.04 3.83 -0.99
CA ILE A 83 -4.69 4.48 -2.26
C ILE A 83 -3.83 3.54 -3.10
N ALA A 84 -3.93 3.64 -4.42
CA ALA A 84 -3.17 2.82 -5.33
C ALA A 84 -2.90 3.53 -6.66
N THR A 85 -1.94 2.98 -7.42
CA THR A 85 -1.74 3.34 -8.81
C THR A 85 -2.59 2.47 -9.72
N PHE A 86 -3.03 3.06 -10.84
CA PHE A 86 -3.91 2.42 -11.81
C PHE A 86 -3.38 2.67 -13.23
N ASN A 87 -3.52 1.69 -14.11
CA ASN A 87 -3.12 1.82 -15.51
C ASN A 87 -4.14 2.65 -16.33
N ALA A 88 -3.86 2.80 -17.63
CA ALA A 88 -4.70 3.58 -18.55
C ALA A 88 -6.15 3.04 -18.65
N ALA A 89 -6.36 1.74 -18.43
CA ALA A 89 -7.69 1.12 -18.38
C ALA A 89 -8.38 1.24 -17.01
N GLY A 90 -7.78 1.96 -16.05
CA GLY A 90 -8.31 2.14 -14.71
C GLY A 90 -8.23 0.89 -13.82
N LYS A 91 -7.36 -0.06 -14.17
CA LYS A 91 -7.10 -1.29 -13.39
C LYS A 91 -5.90 -1.11 -12.48
N TYR A 92 -5.93 -1.73 -11.31
CA TYR A 92 -4.82 -1.71 -10.36
C TYR A 92 -3.53 -2.18 -11.04
N GLU A 93 -2.48 -1.37 -10.98
CA GLU A 93 -1.18 -1.67 -11.53
C GLU A 93 -0.11 -0.84 -10.81
N GLY A 94 0.94 -1.50 -10.30
CA GLY A 94 2.04 -0.84 -9.60
C GLY A 94 1.96 -1.04 -8.09
N HIS A 95 1.55 -0.01 -7.35
CA HIS A 95 1.68 0.05 -5.90
C HIS A 95 0.38 0.41 -5.18
N ALA A 96 0.27 -0.06 -3.94
CA ALA A 96 -0.81 0.27 -3.03
C ALA A 96 -0.25 0.71 -1.68
N ALA A 97 -0.88 1.68 -1.04
CA ALA A 97 -0.46 2.20 0.25
C ALA A 97 -1.66 2.70 1.08
N ILE A 98 -1.42 2.96 2.36
CA ILE A 98 -2.39 3.63 3.22
C ILE A 98 -2.03 5.12 3.32
N TYR A 99 -2.94 5.97 2.92
CA TYR A 99 -2.81 7.43 3.02
C TYR A 99 -2.79 7.88 4.48
N VAL A 100 -1.88 8.81 4.82
CA VAL A 100 -1.86 9.48 6.12
C VAL A 100 -2.17 10.97 5.96
N SER A 101 -1.42 11.64 5.09
CA SER A 101 -1.57 13.06 4.82
C SER A 101 -0.87 13.41 3.51
N GLN A 102 -0.99 14.65 3.06
CA GLN A 102 -0.21 15.16 1.93
C GLN A 102 0.22 16.60 2.18
N ASN A 103 1.33 16.99 1.57
CA ASN A 103 1.87 18.35 1.64
C ASN A 103 2.52 18.73 0.30
N ALA A 104 3.18 19.89 0.25
CA ALA A 104 3.85 20.39 -0.96
C ALA A 104 4.96 19.46 -1.48
N SER A 105 5.47 18.52 -0.68
CA SER A 105 6.52 17.58 -1.08
C SER A 105 6.00 16.24 -1.61
N GLY A 106 4.83 15.78 -1.14
CA GLY A 106 4.30 14.48 -1.52
C GLY A 106 3.12 14.00 -0.69
N ILE A 107 2.87 12.70 -0.80
CA ILE A 107 1.91 11.95 0.03
C ILE A 107 2.69 11.23 1.13
N ASN A 108 2.32 11.47 2.38
CA ASN A 108 2.77 10.64 3.49
C ASN A 108 1.89 9.40 3.57
N VAL A 109 2.51 8.23 3.51
CA VAL A 109 1.83 6.94 3.50
C VAL A 109 2.44 5.97 4.50
N TYR A 110 1.71 4.91 4.79
CA TYR A 110 2.28 3.65 5.25
C TYR A 110 2.26 2.64 4.10
N ASP A 111 3.41 2.02 3.85
CA ASP A 111 3.56 0.98 2.85
C ASP A 111 4.62 -0.06 3.28
N GLN A 112 4.73 -1.12 2.48
CA GLN A 112 5.86 -2.06 2.50
C GLN A 112 6.14 -2.48 1.04
N TYR A 113 7.37 -2.91 0.75
CA TYR A 113 7.70 -3.52 -0.53
C TYR A 113 9.00 -4.32 -0.42
N VAL A 114 8.99 -5.56 -0.91
CA VAL A 114 10.15 -6.47 -0.86
C VAL A 114 11.01 -6.40 -2.12
N THR A 115 10.55 -5.66 -3.14
CA THR A 115 11.23 -5.54 -4.42
C THR A 115 12.61 -4.89 -4.27
N PRO A 116 13.69 -5.51 -4.78
CA PRO A 116 15.02 -4.92 -4.83
C PRO A 116 15.05 -3.57 -5.59
N PRO A 117 16.03 -2.69 -5.34
CA PRO A 117 17.22 -2.90 -4.53
C PRO A 117 17.08 -2.51 -3.04
N THR A 118 16.02 -1.79 -2.67
CA THR A 118 15.88 -1.19 -1.33
C THR A 118 14.60 -1.65 -0.62
N PRO A 119 14.50 -2.95 -0.28
CA PRO A 119 13.32 -3.50 0.39
C PRO A 119 13.00 -2.72 1.67
N LYS A 120 11.71 -2.46 1.90
CA LYS A 120 11.21 -1.73 3.07
C LYS A 120 10.07 -2.50 3.73
N ALA A 121 10.23 -2.80 5.01
CA ALA A 121 9.20 -3.33 5.88
C ALA A 121 8.06 -2.31 6.10
N VAL A 122 6.97 -2.72 6.77
CA VAL A 122 5.84 -1.83 7.09
C VAL A 122 6.35 -0.58 7.79
N GLY A 123 6.02 0.59 7.25
CA GLY A 123 6.32 1.84 7.94
C GLY A 123 6.02 3.09 7.12
N PRO A 124 6.27 4.27 7.72
CA PRO A 124 5.99 5.53 7.06
C PRO A 124 6.94 5.78 5.89
N ARG A 125 6.41 6.40 4.84
CA ARG A 125 7.16 6.80 3.65
C ARG A 125 6.55 8.06 3.02
N LEU A 126 7.39 8.90 2.44
CA LEU A 126 6.99 10.01 1.59
C LEU A 126 7.05 9.57 0.11
N LEU A 127 5.91 9.57 -0.57
CA LEU A 127 5.81 9.43 -2.02
C LEU A 127 5.88 10.82 -2.64
N ARG A 128 7.05 11.18 -3.18
CA ARG A 128 7.31 12.53 -3.70
C ARG A 128 6.48 12.81 -4.95
N TRP A 129 6.01 14.04 -5.08
CA TRP A 129 5.42 14.49 -6.33
C TRP A 129 6.46 14.46 -7.46
N GLY A 130 6.07 13.97 -8.63
CA GLY A 130 6.95 13.94 -9.80
C GLY A 130 8.11 12.94 -9.70
N ALA A 131 8.08 12.03 -8.73
CA ALA A 131 9.13 11.01 -8.63
C ALA A 131 9.17 10.11 -9.88
N HIS A 132 10.33 9.53 -10.15
CA HIS A 132 10.49 8.60 -11.26
C HIS A 132 9.77 7.27 -10.99
N GLY A 133 9.13 6.73 -12.02
CA GLY A 133 8.39 5.47 -11.98
C GLY A 133 6.98 5.59 -11.38
N ASN A 134 6.07 4.75 -11.86
CA ASN A 134 4.65 4.81 -11.48
C ASN A 134 4.43 4.63 -9.97
N SER A 135 5.04 3.59 -9.39
CA SER A 135 4.85 3.17 -7.99
C SER A 135 5.35 4.17 -6.93
N ASN A 136 6.24 5.10 -7.32
CA ASN A 136 6.86 6.03 -6.38
C ASN A 136 6.38 7.47 -6.56
N ASN A 137 5.71 7.75 -7.69
CA ASN A 137 5.25 9.09 -8.04
C ASN A 137 3.92 9.39 -7.36
N GLY A 138 3.93 10.30 -6.39
CA GLY A 138 2.71 10.72 -5.70
C GLY A 138 1.61 11.19 -6.66
N ASN A 139 1.96 11.75 -7.82
CA ASN A 139 0.97 12.23 -8.81
C ASN A 139 0.07 11.11 -9.36
N ASN A 140 0.50 9.86 -9.26
CA ASN A 140 -0.16 8.72 -9.91
C ASN A 140 -1.07 7.93 -8.97
N PHE A 141 -1.24 8.40 -7.72
CA PHE A 141 -2.08 7.73 -6.73
C PHE A 141 -3.51 8.24 -6.76
N TYR A 142 -4.43 7.28 -6.68
CA TYR A 142 -5.87 7.49 -6.62
C TYR A 142 -6.44 6.72 -5.43
N VAL A 143 -7.56 7.20 -4.91
CA VAL A 143 -8.34 6.49 -3.90
C VAL A 143 -8.86 5.18 -4.50
N VAL A 144 -8.80 4.11 -3.72
CA VAL A 144 -9.40 2.82 -4.11
C VAL A 144 -10.88 2.79 -3.73
N GLU A 145 -11.73 2.40 -4.68
CA GLU A 145 -13.18 2.23 -4.53
C GLU A 145 -13.68 0.85 -4.99
#